data_AF-A0A3N6R3R7-F1
#
_entry.id   AF-A0A3N6R3R7-F1
#
_cell.length_a   1.000
_cell.length_b   1.000
_cell.length_c   1.000
_cell.angle_alpha   90.00
_cell.angle_beta   90.00
_cell.angle_gamma   90.00
#
_symmetry.space_group_name_H-M   'P 1'
#
loop_
_entity.id
_entity.type
_entity.pdbx_description
1 polymer ?
#
loop_
_entity_poly.entity_id
_entity_poly.type
_entity_poly.pdbx_seq_one_letter_code
_entity_poly.pdbx_strand_id
1 'polypeptide(L)'
;MLTLLQISNSSAIYSFPWLEQGGLLAIAIALGFFLYFVVFSTLKSFFRRSSNEIGILTVNILQTPLLILVVIIALKVLTYSLGVLENLPFIQRLLTAGIVAVITYLIDRLFTQVIAYSLSKYAEKTEADWD
;
A
#
# COMPACT_ATOMS: atom_id res chain seq x y z
N MET A 1 -33.78 -27.82 36.60
CA MET A 1 -32.93 -28.68 35.73
C MET A 1 -32.89 -28.15 34.30
N LEU A 2 -32.63 -26.85 34.10
CA LEU A 2 -32.51 -26.20 32.79
C LEU A 2 -31.40 -25.11 32.76
N THR A 3 -30.64 -24.99 33.85
CA THR A 3 -29.60 -23.97 34.02
C THR A 3 -28.18 -24.48 33.76
N LEU A 4 -27.99 -25.77 33.49
CA LEU A 4 -26.67 -26.39 33.30
C LEU A 4 -26.26 -26.56 31.83
N LEU A 5 -27.14 -26.25 30.86
CA LEU A 5 -26.82 -26.38 29.42
C LEU A 5 -26.35 -25.07 28.76
N GLN A 6 -26.27 -23.97 29.51
CA GLN A 6 -25.87 -22.67 28.95
C GLN A 6 -24.40 -22.29 29.22
N ILE A 7 -23.64 -23.16 29.92
CA ILE A 7 -22.23 -22.91 30.32
C ILE A 7 -21.26 -23.77 29.48
N SER A 8 -21.64 -24.16 28.26
CA SER A 8 -20.78 -24.99 27.40
C SER A 8 -20.39 -24.33 26.06
N ASN A 9 -20.84 -23.11 25.77
CA ASN A 9 -20.66 -22.52 24.43
C ASN A 9 -19.98 -21.14 24.38
N SER A 10 -19.50 -20.60 25.50
CA SER A 10 -18.88 -19.26 25.53
C SER A 10 -17.42 -19.22 25.96
N SER A 11 -16.82 -20.35 26.36
CA SER A 11 -15.44 -20.38 26.91
C SER A 11 -14.42 -21.09 26.02
N ALA A 12 -14.83 -21.75 24.93
CA ALA A 12 -13.93 -22.51 24.06
C ALA A 12 -13.36 -21.73 22.85
N ILE A 13 -13.78 -20.48 22.64
CA ILE A 13 -13.33 -19.65 21.50
C ILE A 13 -12.08 -18.82 21.87
N TYR A 14 -11.68 -18.76 23.15
CA TYR A 14 -10.45 -18.05 23.56
C TYR A 14 -9.23 -18.97 23.67
N SER A 15 -9.00 -19.82 22.66
CA SER A 15 -7.75 -20.58 22.57
C SER A 15 -6.82 -19.93 21.55
N PHE A 16 -5.81 -19.21 22.08
CA PHE A 16 -4.69 -18.54 21.40
C PHE A 16 -4.94 -17.12 20.84
N PRO A 17 -4.73 -16.06 21.66
CA PRO A 17 -4.83 -14.67 21.21
C PRO A 17 -3.88 -14.31 20.05
N TRP A 18 -2.75 -15.00 19.89
CA TRP A 18 -1.84 -14.79 18.76
C TRP A 18 -2.35 -15.39 17.43
N LEU A 19 -3.20 -16.43 17.48
CA LEU A 19 -3.86 -17.00 16.29
C LEU A 19 -5.00 -16.10 15.80
N GLU A 20 -5.77 -15.50 16.70
CA GLU A 20 -6.79 -14.51 16.33
C GLU A 20 -6.17 -13.24 15.75
N GLN A 21 -5.11 -12.72 16.38
CA GLN A 21 -4.42 -11.52 15.89
C GLN A 21 -3.71 -11.79 14.56
N GLY A 22 -3.05 -12.95 14.40
CA GLY A 22 -2.43 -13.34 13.14
C GLY A 22 -3.44 -13.50 12.00
N GLY A 23 -4.60 -14.10 12.27
CA GLY A 23 -5.68 -14.25 11.30
C GLY A 23 -6.25 -12.91 10.83
N LEU A 24 -6.50 -11.98 11.76
CA LEU A 24 -6.98 -10.63 11.44
C LEU A 24 -5.97 -9.85 10.60
N LEU A 25 -4.67 -9.94 10.92
CA LEU A 25 -3.61 -9.30 10.14
C LEU A 25 -3.52 -9.89 8.72
N ALA A 26 -3.64 -11.21 8.58
CA ALA A 26 -3.65 -11.86 7.27
C ALA A 26 -4.83 -11.39 6.41
N ILE A 27 -6.03 -11.29 6.99
CA ILE A 27 -7.21 -10.75 6.30
C ILE A 27 -7.00 -9.28 5.91
N ALA A 28 -6.45 -8.47 6.82
CA ALA A 28 -6.17 -7.06 6.54
C ALA A 28 -5.15 -6.88 5.40
N ILE A 29 -4.09 -7.69 5.38
CA ILE A 29 -3.09 -7.70 4.30
C ILE A 29 -3.75 -8.12 2.97
N ALA A 30 -4.53 -9.22 2.97
CA ALA A 30 -5.23 -9.69 1.78
C ALA A 30 -6.21 -8.65 1.24
N LEU A 31 -6.99 -8.02 2.12
CA LEU A 31 -7.91 -6.95 1.75
C LEU A 31 -7.16 -5.72 1.22
N GLY A 32 -6.02 -5.37 1.82
CA GLY A 32 -5.15 -4.30 1.35
C GLY A 32 -4.60 -4.55 -0.05
N PHE A 33 -4.12 -5.76 -0.33
CA PHE A 33 -3.68 -6.16 -1.68
C PHE A 33 -4.84 -6.16 -2.69
N PHE A 34 -6.01 -6.62 -2.28
CA PHE A 34 -7.20 -6.60 -3.11
C PHE A 34 -7.61 -5.17 -3.48
N LEU A 35 -7.71 -4.28 -2.49
CA LEU A 35 -7.99 -2.85 -2.69
C LEU A 35 -6.95 -2.19 -3.58
N TYR A 36 -5.67 -2.47 -3.36
CA TYR A 36 -4.59 -2.00 -4.22
C TYR A 36 -4.84 -2.40 -5.67
N PHE A 37 -5.11 -3.68 -5.94
CA PHE A 37 -5.34 -4.16 -7.30
C PHE A 37 -6.57 -3.48 -7.94
N VAL A 38 -7.67 -3.35 -7.19
CA VAL A 38 -8.91 -2.71 -7.65
C VAL A 38 -8.69 -1.23 -7.98
N VAL A 39 -8.02 -0.47 -7.10
CA VAL A 39 -7.79 0.97 -7.29
C VAL A 39 -6.90 1.21 -8.51
N PHE A 40 -5.75 0.52 -8.59
CA PHE A 40 -4.81 0.71 -9.70
C PHE A 40 -5.41 0.24 -11.04
N SER A 41 -6.17 -0.85 -11.05
CA SER A 41 -6.88 -1.32 -12.24
C SER A 41 -7.95 -0.32 -12.70
N THR A 42 -8.74 0.20 -11.76
CA THR A 42 -9.79 1.19 -12.06
C THR A 42 -9.20 2.50 -12.57
N LEU A 43 -8.15 3.02 -11.93
CA LEU A 43 -7.45 4.23 -12.38
C LEU A 43 -6.85 4.05 -13.78
N LYS A 44 -6.19 2.92 -14.06
CA LYS A 44 -5.68 2.61 -15.40
C LYS A 44 -6.80 2.59 -16.44
N SER A 45 -7.91 1.94 -16.13
CA SER A 45 -9.08 1.89 -17.03
C SER A 45 -9.64 3.28 -17.30
N PHE A 46 -9.79 4.10 -16.25
CA PHE A 46 -10.29 5.47 -16.35
C PHE A 46 -9.39 6.36 -17.22
N PHE A 47 -8.09 6.38 -16.97
CA PHE A 47 -7.15 7.18 -17.77
C PHE A 47 -7.01 6.67 -19.19
N ARG A 48 -7.12 5.36 -19.42
CA ARG A 48 -7.15 4.78 -20.76
C ARG A 48 -8.36 5.23 -21.55
N ARG A 49 -9.54 5.34 -20.91
CA ARG A 49 -10.76 5.85 -21.56
C ARG A 49 -10.66 7.35 -21.88
N SER A 50 -9.92 8.10 -21.08
CA SER A 50 -9.71 9.55 -21.24
C SER A 50 -8.56 9.90 -22.20
N SER A 51 -7.88 8.90 -22.78
CA SER A 51 -6.67 9.07 -23.59
C SER A 51 -5.60 9.94 -22.91
N ASN A 52 -5.59 9.95 -21.57
CA ASN A 52 -4.71 10.80 -20.79
C ASN A 52 -3.41 10.06 -20.50
N GLU A 53 -2.44 10.23 -21.41
CA GLU A 53 -1.11 9.63 -21.34
C GLU A 53 -0.38 9.97 -20.03
N ILE A 54 -0.50 11.22 -19.55
CA ILE A 54 0.11 11.68 -18.29
C ILE A 54 -0.49 10.92 -17.10
N GLY A 55 -1.81 10.72 -17.11
CA GLY A 55 -2.52 9.94 -16.10
C GLY A 55 -2.05 8.48 -16.05
N ILE A 56 -1.94 7.82 -17.21
CA ILE A 56 -1.44 6.44 -17.30
C ILE A 56 0.01 6.34 -16.80
N LEU A 57 0.87 7.28 -17.19
CA LEU A 57 2.26 7.35 -16.76
C LEU A 57 2.36 7.49 -15.23
N THR A 58 1.58 8.40 -14.65
CA THR A 58 1.53 8.65 -13.21
C THR A 58 1.12 7.39 -12.45
N VAL A 59 0.09 6.68 -12.92
CA VAL A 59 -0.36 5.44 -12.28
C VAL A 59 0.70 4.35 -12.37
N ASN A 60 1.40 4.22 -13.50
CA ASN A 60 2.50 3.27 -13.63
C ASN A 60 3.68 3.59 -12.71
N ILE A 61 4.03 4.88 -12.56
CA ILE A 61 5.10 5.32 -11.67
C ILE A 61 4.73 5.05 -10.21
N LEU A 62 3.47 5.25 -9.81
CA LEU A 62 2.99 5.01 -8.45
C LEU A 62 2.89 3.52 -8.11
N GLN A 63 2.56 2.67 -9.08
CA GLN A 63 2.20 1.28 -8.83
C GLN A 63 3.32 0.49 -8.11
N THR A 64 4.53 0.52 -8.66
CA THR A 64 5.69 -0.22 -8.11
C THR A 64 6.10 0.27 -6.71
N PRO A 65 6.39 1.56 -6.48
CA PRO A 65 6.79 2.06 -5.16
C PRO A 65 5.69 1.91 -4.10
N LEU A 66 4.41 2.07 -4.44
CA LEU A 66 3.34 1.80 -3.47
C LEU A 66 3.31 0.33 -3.05
N LEU A 67 3.51 -0.60 -3.97
CA LEU A 67 3.56 -2.04 -3.63
C LEU A 67 4.72 -2.32 -2.67
N ILE A 68 5.90 -1.76 -2.95
CA ILE A 68 7.06 -1.88 -2.07
C ILE A 68 6.75 -1.31 -0.68
N LEU A 69 6.11 -0.14 -0.60
CA LEU A 69 5.68 0.45 0.68
C LEU A 69 4.71 -0.45 1.42
N VAL A 70 3.69 -0.99 0.74
CA VAL A 70 2.72 -1.92 1.35
C VAL A 70 3.43 -3.13 1.93
N VAL A 71 4.38 -3.72 1.19
CA VAL A 71 5.16 -4.88 1.66
C VAL A 71 6.01 -4.53 2.88
N ILE A 72 6.76 -3.43 2.85
CA ILE A 72 7.63 -3.02 3.97
C ILE A 72 6.80 -2.68 5.21
N ILE A 73 5.66 -1.99 5.04
CA ILE A 73 4.75 -1.64 6.14
C ILE A 73 4.11 -2.90 6.72
N ALA A 74 3.60 -3.81 5.88
CA ALA A 74 3.01 -5.07 6.32
C ALA A 74 4.04 -5.89 7.12
N LEU A 75 5.28 -5.98 6.62
CA LEU A 75 6.37 -6.65 7.32
C LEU A 75 6.68 -5.98 8.67
N LYS A 76 6.73 -4.64 8.73
CA LYS A 76 6.93 -3.89 9.97
C LYS A 76 5.82 -4.12 10.99
N VAL A 77 4.56 -4.13 10.56
CA VAL A 77 3.40 -4.39 11.43
C VAL A 77 3.42 -5.83 11.94
N LEU A 78 3.69 -6.80 11.06
CA LEU A 78 3.76 -8.21 11.43
C LEU A 78 4.87 -8.46 12.45
N THR A 79 6.06 -7.90 12.22
CA THR A 79 7.21 -8.07 13.12
C THR A 79 7.03 -7.37 14.47
N TYR A 80 6.30 -6.24 14.50
CA TYR A 80 5.87 -5.60 15.73
C TYR A 80 4.84 -6.44 16.50
N SER A 81 3.80 -6.93 15.81
CA SER A 81 2.74 -7.75 16.41
C SER A 81 3.25 -9.08 16.98
N LEU A 82 4.28 -9.67 16.37
CA LEU A 82 4.87 -10.92 16.84
C LEU A 82 5.91 -10.69 17.96
N GLY A 83 6.17 -9.44 18.38
CA GLY A 83 7.19 -9.12 19.39
C GLY A 83 8.64 -9.41 18.96
N VAL A 84 8.86 -9.80 17.70
CA VAL A 84 10.19 -10.24 17.19
C VAL A 84 11.17 -9.07 17.17
N LEU A 85 10.69 -7.85 16.95
CA LEU A 85 11.52 -6.66 16.81
C LEU A 85 11.95 -6.02 18.14
N GLU A 86 11.35 -6.39 19.28
CA GLU A 86 11.79 -5.90 20.60
C GLU A 86 13.25 -6.26 20.88
N ASN A 87 13.72 -7.39 20.31
CA ASN A 87 15.09 -7.86 20.46
C ASN A 87 16.06 -7.33 19.37
N LEU A 88 15.56 -6.66 18.32
CA LEU A 88 16.36 -6.26 17.15
C LEU A 88 16.00 -4.83 16.66
N PRO A 89 16.35 -3.78 17.42
CA PRO A 89 16.02 -2.39 17.09
C PRO A 89 16.64 -1.90 15.76
N PHE A 90 17.73 -2.55 15.32
CA PHE A 90 18.36 -2.25 14.03
C PHE A 90 17.42 -2.54 12.85
N ILE A 91 16.66 -3.64 12.89
CA ILE A 91 15.74 -4.02 11.80
C ILE A 91 14.60 -3.00 11.70
N GLN A 92 14.08 -2.53 12.83
CA GLN A 92 13.04 -1.50 12.84
C GLN A 92 13.50 -0.19 12.19
N ARG A 93 14.75 0.22 12.47
CA ARG A 93 15.38 1.40 11.86
C ARG A 93 15.60 1.18 10.36
N LEU A 94 16.06 0.00 9.95
CA LEU A 94 16.26 -0.34 8.54
C LEU A 94 14.95 -0.31 7.74
N LEU A 95 13.88 -0.91 8.26
CA LEU A 95 12.55 -0.86 7.63
C LEU A 95 12.04 0.58 7.49
N THR A 96 12.26 1.41 8.51
CA THR A 96 11.87 2.82 8.48
C THR A 96 12.71 3.61 7.46
N ALA A 97 14.03 3.38 7.40
CA ALA A 97 14.90 3.97 6.39
C ALA A 97 14.50 3.52 4.97
N GLY A 98 14.10 2.26 4.79
CA GLY A 98 13.58 1.73 3.53
C GLY A 98 12.31 2.46 3.08
N ILE A 99 11.36 2.70 3.99
CA ILE A 99 10.16 3.50 3.71
C ILE A 99 10.54 4.90 3.23
N VAL A 100 11.45 5.58 3.94
CA VAL A 100 11.91 6.92 3.56
C VAL A 100 12.56 6.91 2.18
N ALA A 101 13.45 5.95 1.91
CA ALA A 101 14.13 5.83 0.62
C ALA A 101 13.13 5.63 -0.54
N VAL A 102 12.11 4.79 -0.36
CA VAL A 102 11.08 4.55 -1.37
C VAL A 102 10.23 5.80 -1.59
N ILE A 103 9.89 6.54 -0.53
CA ILE A 103 9.16 7.82 -0.65
C ILE A 103 10.01 8.86 -1.38
N THR A 104 11.30 8.99 -1.04
CA THR A 104 12.21 9.90 -1.73
C THR A 104 12.31 9.56 -3.23
N TYR A 105 12.47 8.29 -3.56
CA TYR A 105 12.48 7.81 -4.95
C TYR A 105 11.17 8.10 -5.68
N LEU A 106 10.03 7.90 -5.01
CA LEU A 106 8.71 8.21 -5.57
C LEU A 106 8.60 9.69 -5.92
N ILE A 107 8.99 10.58 -4.99
CA ILE A 107 8.92 12.03 -5.18
C ILE A 107 9.78 12.43 -6.39
N ASP A 108 11.04 11.99 -6.42
CA ASP A 108 11.95 12.27 -7.53
C ASP A 108 11.37 11.85 -8.89
N ARG A 109 10.80 10.64 -8.94
CA ARG A 109 10.22 10.12 -10.18
C ARG A 109 8.94 10.84 -10.60
N LEU A 110 8.11 11.29 -9.66
CA LEU A 110 6.93 12.10 -9.96
C LEU A 110 7.34 13.47 -10.51
N PHE A 111 8.33 14.14 -9.92
CA PHE A 111 8.81 15.42 -10.42
C PHE A 111 9.41 15.30 -11.83
N THR A 112 10.30 14.34 -12.03
CA THR A 112 11.04 14.20 -13.30
C THR A 112 10.19 13.65 -14.44
N GLN A 113 9.29 12.71 -14.19
CA GLN A 113 8.55 12.04 -15.26
C GLN A 113 7.13 12.57 -15.44
N VAL A 114 6.45 13.00 -14.36
CA VAL A 114 5.07 13.48 -14.45
C VAL A 114 5.04 15.00 -14.63
N ILE A 115 5.67 15.74 -13.71
CA ILE A 115 5.60 17.21 -13.73
C ILE A 115 6.36 17.77 -14.93
N ALA A 116 7.59 17.34 -15.17
CA ALA A 116 8.37 17.84 -16.30
C ALA A 116 7.70 17.53 -17.65
N TYR A 117 7.18 16.30 -17.82
CA TYR A 117 6.46 15.92 -19.04
C TYR A 117 5.15 16.70 -19.21
N SER A 118 4.40 16.92 -18.13
CA SER A 118 3.18 17.73 -18.17
C SER A 118 3.46 19.18 -18.55
N LEU A 119 4.54 19.76 -18.03
CA LEU A 119 4.95 21.13 -18.36
C LEU A 119 5.43 21.24 -19.80
N SER A 120 6.21 20.26 -20.29
CA SER A 120 6.65 20.21 -21.69
C SER A 120 5.45 20.17 -22.65
N LYS A 121 4.49 19.28 -22.40
CA LYS A 121 3.28 19.15 -23.23
C LYS A 121 2.41 20.41 -23.19
N TYR A 122 2.41 21.12 -22.06
CA TYR A 122 1.72 22.41 -21.94
C TYR A 122 2.42 23.50 -22.76
N ALA A 123 3.75 23.58 -22.69
CA ALA A 123 4.54 24.53 -23.46
C ALA A 123 4.39 24.33 -24.97
N GLU A 124 4.47 23.09 -25.46
CA GLU A 124 4.22 22.75 -26.87
C GLU A 124 2.84 23.20 -27.34
N LYS A 125 1.81 22.99 -26.52
CA LYS A 125 0.45 23.43 -26.84
C LYS A 125 0.34 24.95 -26.92
N THR A 126 1.05 25.67 -26.06
CA THR A 126 1.05 27.14 -26.13
C THR A 126 1.82 27.64 -27.33
N GLU A 127 2.95 27.04 -27.69
CA GLU A 127 3.80 27.47 -28.81
C GLU A 127 3.12 27.26 -30.17
N ALA A 128 2.41 26.14 -30.34
CA ALA A 128 1.62 25.86 -31.54
C ALA A 128 0.39 26.76 -31.74
N ASP A 129 0.01 27.55 -30.73
CA ASP A 129 -1.12 28.51 -30.79
C ASP A 129 -0.65 29.91 -31.24
N TRP A 130 0.68 30.13 -31.32
CA TRP A 130 1.29 31.38 -31.81
C TRP A 130 1.77 31.31 -33.26
N ASP A 131 1.69 30.15 -33.91
CA ASP A 131 2.02 29.92 -35.33
C ASP A 131 0.73 29.82 -36.19
#